data_AF-A0A2N5H0N8-F1
#
_entry.id   AF-A0A2N5H0N8-F1
#
_cell.length_a   1.000
_cell.length_b   1.000
_cell.length_c   1.000
_cell.angle_alpha   90.00
_cell.angle_beta   90.00
_cell.angle_gamma   90.00
#
_symmetry.space_group_name_H-M   'P 1'
#
loop_
_entity.id
_entity.type
_entity.pdbx_description
1 polymer ?
#
loop_
_entity_poly.entity_id
_entity_poly.type
_entity_poly.pdbx_seq_one_letter_code
_entity_poly.pdbx_strand_id
1 'polypeptide(L)' 'MLKRLQEILKYRKQFISLLVGVPSYEKYVEHMQAHHPGTAIKSRKEFFCEAQEARYNAKGGKVSRCC' A
#
# COMPACT_ATOMS: atom_id res chain seq x y z
N MET A 1 -21.12 17.10 15.65
CA MET A 1 -20.05 17.56 14.74
C MET A 1 -18.73 16.82 14.93
N LEU A 2 -18.21 16.69 16.15
CA LEU A 2 -16.93 16.00 16.45
C LEU A 2 -16.81 14.56 15.90
N LYS A 3 -17.89 13.76 15.97
CA LYS A 3 -17.90 12.39 15.43
C LYS A 3 -17.66 12.32 13.91
N ARG A 4 -18.19 13.28 13.14
CA ARG A 4 -17.95 13.34 11.68
C ARG A 4 -16.50 13.71 11.36
N LEU A 5 -15.89 14.61 12.14
CA LEU A 5 -14.47 14.96 12.01
C LEU A 5 -13.57 13.76 12.30
N GLN A 6 -13.89 12.96 13.32
CA GLN A 6 -13.15 11.73 13.63
C GLN A 6 -13.22 10.70 12.50
N GLU A 7 -14.40 10.50 11.91
CA GLU A 7 -14.56 9.61 10.75
C GLU A 7 -13.74 10.10 9.55
N ILE A 8 -13.77 11.40 9.21
CA ILE A 8 -12.97 11.96 8.11
C ILE A 8 -11.47 11.77 8.36
N LEU A 9 -11.02 12.02 9.60
CA LEU A 9 -9.61 11.83 9.98
C LEU A 9 -9.15 10.38 9.94
N LYS A 10 -10.06 9.41 10.12
CA LYS A 10 -9.76 7.98 10.01
C LYS A 10 -9.37 7.60 8.58
N TYR A 11 -10.02 8.18 7.57
CA TYR A 11 -9.75 7.89 6.15
C TYR A 11 -8.62 8.73 5.54
N ARG A 12 -8.12 9.76 6.23
CA ARG A 12 -7.06 10.65 5.70
C ARG A 12 -5.80 9.90 5.26
N LYS A 13 -5.40 8.86 6.00
CA LYS A 13 -4.19 8.08 5.74
C LYS A 13 -4.31 7.30 4.43
N GLN A 14 -5.50 6.77 4.15
CA GLN A 14 -5.81 6.09 2.89
C GLN A 14 -5.75 7.08 1.72
N PHE A 15 -6.36 8.26 1.85
CA PHE A 15 -6.32 9.31 0.83
C PHE A 15 -4.90 9.80 0.54
N ILE A 16 -4.11 10.12 1.56
CA ILE A 16 -2.73 10.58 1.39
C ILE A 16 -1.86 9.46 0.80
N SER A 17 -2.05 8.21 1.22
CA SER A 17 -1.29 7.07 0.68
C SER A 17 -1.57 6.85 -0.82
N LEU A 18 -2.80 7.05 -1.26
CA LEU A 18 -3.19 7.02 -2.68
C LEU A 18 -2.53 8.16 -3.46
N LEU A 19 -2.53 9.39 -2.92
CA LEU A 19 -1.94 10.57 -3.58
C LEU A 19 -0.41 10.45 -3.76
N VAL A 20 0.29 9.93 -2.76
CA VAL A 20 1.77 9.75 -2.81
C VAL A 20 2.15 8.45 -3.53
N GLY A 21 1.16 7.61 -3.87
CA GLY A 21 1.40 6.29 -4.48
C GLY A 21 2.20 5.36 -3.57
N VAL A 22 2.03 5.50 -2.24
CA VAL A 22 2.70 4.66 -1.23
C VAL A 22 1.72 3.61 -0.77
N PRO A 23 2.01 2.32 -0.96
CA PRO A 23 1.13 1.25 -0.50
C PRO A 23 1.02 1.26 1.03
N SER A 24 -0.21 1.14 1.57
CA SER A 24 -0.43 1.02 3.02
C SER A 24 -0.29 -0.43 3.47
N TYR A 25 0.68 -0.70 4.36
CA TYR A 25 0.91 -2.03 4.92
C TYR A 25 -0.31 -2.58 5.67
N GLU A 26 -1.03 -1.74 6.41
CA GLU A 26 -2.25 -2.15 7.13
C GLU A 26 -3.33 -2.67 6.16
N LYS A 27 -3.50 -1.99 5.02
CA LYS A 27 -4.44 -2.43 3.98
C LYS A 27 -3.99 -3.73 3.31
N TYR A 28 -2.69 -3.92 3.13
CA TYR A 28 -2.13 -5.19 2.66
C TYR A 28 -2.45 -6.34 3.63
N VAL A 29 -2.23 -6.15 4.93
CA VAL A 29 -2.52 -7.16 5.95
C VAL A 29 -4.02 -7.49 5.98
N GLU A 30 -4.89 -6.47 6.03
CA GLU A 30 -6.35 -6.65 5.98
C GLU A 30 -6.78 -7.46 4.74
N HIS A 31 -6.23 -7.13 3.56
CA HIS A 31 -6.52 -7.83 2.32
C HIS A 31 -6.04 -9.28 2.34
N MET A 32 -4.80 -9.52 2.81
CA MET A 32 -4.25 -10.87 2.91
C MET A 32 -5.06 -11.75 3.87
N GLN A 33 -5.49 -11.19 5.00
CA GLN A 33 -6.33 -11.91 5.97
C GLN A 33 -7.72 -12.22 5.40
N ALA A 34 -8.33 -11.30 4.65
CA ALA A 34 -9.68 -11.46 4.11
C ALA A 34 -9.74 -12.38 2.88
N HIS A 35 -8.74 -12.31 1.99
CA HIS A 35 -8.79 -12.98 0.68
C HIS A 35 -7.80 -14.14 0.53
N HIS A 36 -6.75 -14.18 1.37
CA HIS A 36 -5.70 -15.19 1.29
C HIS A 36 -5.43 -15.86 2.65
N PRO A 37 -6.47 -16.46 3.28
CA PRO A 37 -6.28 -17.17 4.54
C PRO A 37 -5.35 -18.37 4.32
N GLY A 38 -4.15 -18.33 4.91
CA GLY A 38 -3.13 -19.38 4.81
C GLY A 38 -1.82 -18.97 4.15
N THR A 39 -1.78 -17.80 3.49
CA THR A 39 -0.52 -17.26 2.96
C THR A 39 0.23 -16.49 4.04
N ALA A 40 1.54 -16.71 4.16
CA ALA A 40 2.39 -15.96 5.07
C ALA A 40 2.38 -14.47 4.71
N ILE A 41 1.98 -13.63 5.67
CA ILE A 41 1.95 -12.18 5.51
C ILE A 41 3.41 -11.68 5.54
N LYS A 42 3.83 -10.99 4.47
CA LYS A 42 5.18 -10.42 4.37
C LYS A 42 5.42 -9.43 5.49
N SER A 43 6.65 -9.33 5.95
CA SER A 43 7.03 -8.28 6.90
C SER A 43 6.89 -6.90 6.25
N ARG A 44 6.76 -5.86 7.09
CA ARG A 44 6.67 -4.47 6.61
C ARG A 44 7.83 -4.10 5.68
N LYS A 45 9.04 -4.53 6.01
CA LYS A 45 10.23 -4.25 5.20
C LYS A 45 10.15 -4.90 3.82
N GLU A 46 9.81 -6.19 3.76
CA GLU A 46 9.70 -6.94 2.51
C GLU A 46 8.63 -6.34 1.59
N PHE A 47 7.48 -5.98 2.15
CA PHE A 47 6.41 -5.31 1.40
C PHE A 47 6.88 -3.98 0.77
N PHE A 48 7.63 -3.16 1.52
CA PHE A 48 8.16 -1.90 0.97
C PHE A 48 9.29 -2.13 -0.04
N CYS A 49 10.19 -3.08 0.20
CA CYS A 49 11.24 -3.43 -0.75
C CYS A 49 10.65 -3.91 -2.07
N GLU A 50 9.69 -4.83 -2.02
CA GLU A 50 9.01 -5.34 -3.22
C GLU A 50 8.20 -4.25 -3.94
N ALA A 51 7.54 -3.35 -3.20
CA ALA A 51 6.85 -2.21 -3.81
C ALA A 51 7.81 -1.26 -4.52
N GLN A 52 8.99 -1.01 -3.93
CA GLN A 52 10.04 -0.20 -4.56
C GLN A 52 10.66 -0.93 -5.75
N GLU A 53 10.94 -2.22 -5.63
CA GLU A 53 11.45 -3.04 -6.73
C GLU A 53 10.47 -3.10 -7.90
N ALA A 54 9.18 -3.27 -7.65
CA ALA A 54 8.15 -3.24 -8.68
C ALA A 54 8.07 -1.86 -9.37
N ARG A 55 8.30 -0.77 -8.63
CA ARG A 55 8.23 0.59 -9.16
C ARG A 55 9.50 1.05 -9.88
N TYR A 56 10.67 0.65 -9.39
CA TYR A 56 11.97 1.15 -9.84
C TYR A 56 12.83 0.09 -10.54
N ASN A 57 12.68 -1.19 -10.19
CA ASN A 57 13.49 -2.32 -10.68
C ASN A 57 12.70 -3.36 -11.47
N ALA A 58 11.49 -3.04 -11.98
CA ALA A 58 10.70 -3.96 -12.80
C ALA A 58 11.60 -4.56 -13.90
N LYS A 59 11.74 -5.90 -13.86
CA LYS A 59 12.63 -6.74 -14.69
C LYS A 59 12.88 -6.12 -16.08
N GLY A 60 14.01 -5.45 -16.24
CA GLY A 60 14.41 -4.84 -17.52
C GLY A 60 14.82 -3.35 -17.48
N GLY A 61 14.90 -2.71 -16.31
CA GLY A 61 15.47 -1.35 -16.19
C GLY A 61 14.65 -0.25 -16.88
N LYS A 62 13.42 -0.56 -17.30
CA LYS A 62 12.47 0.42 -17.83
C LYS A 62 11.48 0.72 -16.72
N VAL A 63 11.78 1.74 -15.91
CA VAL A 63 10.69 2.59 -15.40
C VAL A 63 9.80 2.84 -16.61
N SER A 64 8.54 2.44 -16.56
CA SER A 64 7.58 2.73 -17.62
C SER A 64 7.39 4.25 -17.64
N ARG A 65 8.35 4.96 -18.24
CA ARG A 65 8.13 6.25 -18.84
C ARG A 65 7.07 5.96 -19.89
N CYS A 66 5.83 6.23 -19.56
CA CYS A 66 4.84 6.49 -20.60
C CYS A 66 5.45 7.62 -21.43
N CYS A 67 5.87 7.26 -22.64
CA CYS A 67 5.96 8.22 -23.72
C CYS A 67 4.56 8.80 -23.96
#